data_AF-A0A7Y4UEY6-F1
#
_entry.id   AF-A0A7Y4UEY6-F1
#
_cell.length_a   1.000
_cell.length_b   1.000
_cell.length_c   1.000
_cell.angle_alpha   90.00
_cell.angle_beta   90.00
_cell.angle_gamma   90.00
#
_symmetry.space_group_name_H-M   'P 1'
#
loop_
_entity.id
_entity.type
_entity.pdbx_description
1 polymer ?
#
loop_
_entity_poly.entity_id
_entity_poly.type
_entity_poly.pdbx_seq_one_letter_code
_entity_poly.pdbx_strand_id
1 'polypeptide(L)'
;MRFARKILGLWLALVLVSASALAQTKRPSDDPRNPAPTVNGGTGLFTVYDAQTLRKGEFNIGIFANHFHRDPGDLAIQQYPFNFTLGLSDRLEFFASFGAQEVVTPGLPALLSGFYLPDVRTKTLGSGRVVIVPYGPGRGGTSILVGDPCGNGGFAGPCGGGANSNIGPFYALPSGNGVAVYPGFGAPVGGILPALTPNNLPGYNPAYPFLARFSDNHLGDLWFGGKIRLTDPENPFGLALIPLLKIPLSRTLNTGLERGRGTGGFDYGVIVAFDGRLHKYVNLSTNIGYIKVGDPRAEDMNFGPLCVGCGVIQGFGSSDKALDLPNQLRAGIGFDFPVSKYLQLIAELRSTRYVDSRTPSLLENSPVDFLAGARIFPKRWLLITAGYQR
;
A
#
# COMPACT_ATOMS: atom_id res chain seq x y z
N MET A 1 11.65 12.12 24.42
CA MET A 1 10.38 12.39 23.69
C MET A 1 9.74 11.17 23.00
N ARG A 2 10.49 10.25 22.35
CA ARG A 2 9.91 9.04 21.70
C ARG A 2 9.17 8.09 22.67
N PHE A 3 9.64 7.95 23.91
CA PHE A 3 9.03 7.08 24.94
C PHE A 3 7.68 7.64 25.44
N ALA A 4 7.62 8.94 25.75
CA ALA A 4 6.38 9.61 26.16
C ALA A 4 5.27 9.52 25.11
N ARG A 5 5.61 9.61 23.81
CA ARG A 5 4.64 9.42 22.71
C ARG A 5 4.12 7.99 22.61
N LYS A 6 4.94 6.98 22.91
CA LYS A 6 4.52 5.56 22.96
C LYS A 6 3.56 5.30 24.13
N ILE A 7 3.87 5.85 25.30
CA ILE A 7 3.02 5.77 26.50
C ILE A 7 1.68 6.48 26.25
N LEU A 8 1.69 7.67 25.68
CA LEU A 8 0.47 8.41 25.35
C LEU A 8 -0.45 7.62 24.39
N GLY A 9 0.12 7.01 23.35
CA GLY A 9 -0.64 6.19 22.40
C GLY A 9 -1.26 4.95 23.04
N LEU A 10 -0.52 4.28 23.93
CA LEU A 10 -1.01 3.13 24.67
C LEU A 10 -2.11 3.52 25.67
N TRP A 11 -1.95 4.64 26.38
CA TRP A 11 -2.99 5.21 27.24
C TRP A 11 -4.23 5.59 26.44
N LEU A 12 -4.09 6.23 25.28
CA LEU A 12 -5.23 6.60 24.44
C LEU A 12 -5.97 5.36 23.95
N ALA A 13 -5.25 4.33 23.50
CA ALA A 13 -5.84 3.06 23.09
C ALA A 13 -6.57 2.38 24.25
N LEU A 14 -5.96 2.31 25.45
CA LEU A 14 -6.59 1.78 26.65
C LEU A 14 -7.83 2.59 27.05
N VAL A 15 -7.78 3.92 26.99
CA VAL A 15 -8.93 4.80 27.29
C VAL A 15 -10.05 4.57 26.28
N LEU A 16 -9.74 4.39 25.00
CA LEU A 16 -10.75 4.15 23.95
C LEU A 16 -11.38 2.77 24.08
N VAL A 17 -10.58 1.73 24.32
CA VAL A 17 -11.07 0.39 24.62
C VAL A 17 -11.91 0.40 25.90
N SER A 18 -11.46 1.11 26.93
CA SER A 18 -12.21 1.28 28.18
C SER A 18 -13.50 2.07 27.96
N ALA A 19 -13.49 3.11 27.13
CA ALA A 19 -14.68 3.88 26.78
C ALA A 19 -15.69 3.00 26.02
N SER A 20 -15.22 2.14 25.10
CA SER A 20 -16.06 1.13 24.47
C SER A 20 -16.59 0.10 25.46
N ALA A 21 -15.78 -0.35 26.42
CA ALA A 21 -16.20 -1.32 27.44
C ALA A 21 -17.18 -0.74 28.48
N LEU A 22 -17.06 0.55 28.80
CA LEU A 22 -17.98 1.30 29.67
C LEU A 22 -19.24 1.75 28.91
N ALA A 23 -19.28 1.61 27.59
CA ALA A 23 -20.44 1.88 26.77
C ALA A 23 -21.50 0.77 26.99
N GLN A 24 -22.40 0.96 27.96
CA GLN A 24 -23.39 -0.05 28.36
C GLN A 24 -24.79 0.19 27.78
N THR A 25 -24.94 1.11 26.81
CA THR A 25 -26.25 1.39 26.21
C THR A 25 -26.68 0.22 25.33
N LYS A 26 -27.58 -0.64 25.84
CA LYS A 26 -28.14 -1.77 25.08
C LYS A 26 -28.66 -1.33 23.72
N ARG A 27 -28.48 -2.20 22.73
CA ARG A 27 -28.95 -1.98 21.36
C ARG A 27 -30.45 -2.29 21.27
N PRO A 28 -31.32 -1.33 20.89
CA PRO A 28 -32.72 -1.59 20.62
C PRO A 28 -32.85 -2.51 19.41
N SER A 29 -33.93 -3.29 19.37
CA SER A 29 -34.33 -4.05 18.17
C SER A 29 -34.53 -3.17 16.94
N ASP A 30 -34.89 -1.90 17.17
CA ASP A 30 -35.14 -0.88 16.14
C ASP A 30 -33.92 0.03 15.88
N ASP A 31 -32.70 -0.43 16.14
CA ASP A 31 -31.50 0.36 15.82
C ASP A 31 -31.44 0.64 14.30
N PRO A 32 -31.44 1.92 13.87
CA PRO A 32 -31.41 2.28 12.47
C PRO A 32 -30.13 1.86 11.73
N ARG A 33 -29.05 1.48 12.44
CA ARG A 33 -27.76 1.16 11.82
C ARG A 33 -27.78 -0.23 11.18
N ASN A 34 -27.82 -0.25 9.85
CA ASN A 34 -27.51 -1.45 9.08
C ASN A 34 -25.99 -1.68 9.03
N PRO A 35 -25.50 -2.91 9.27
CA PRO A 35 -24.14 -3.29 8.94
C PRO A 35 -23.88 -2.99 7.46
N ALA A 36 -22.80 -2.28 7.19
CA ALA A 36 -22.48 -1.78 5.86
C ALA A 36 -21.09 -2.27 5.45
N PRO A 37 -20.85 -2.47 4.15
CA PRO A 37 -19.54 -2.88 3.66
C PRO A 37 -18.49 -1.78 3.87
N THR A 38 -17.27 -2.17 4.24
CA THR A 38 -16.11 -1.25 4.27
C THR A 38 -15.34 -1.32 2.96
N VAL A 39 -14.58 -0.27 2.65
CA VAL A 39 -13.67 -0.24 1.49
C VAL A 39 -12.72 -1.45 1.45
N ASN A 40 -12.29 -1.95 2.60
CA ASN A 40 -11.33 -3.06 2.72
C ASN A 40 -12.01 -4.44 2.77
N GLY A 41 -13.32 -4.52 2.55
CA GLY A 41 -14.14 -5.72 2.75
C GLY A 41 -14.69 -5.85 4.17
N GLY A 42 -15.59 -6.81 4.39
CA GLY A 42 -16.25 -7.02 5.68
C GLY A 42 -17.19 -5.87 6.05
N THR A 43 -17.75 -5.92 7.25
CA THR A 43 -18.66 -4.87 7.75
C THR A 43 -17.94 -3.80 8.58
N GLY A 44 -18.48 -2.58 8.60
CA GLY A 44 -17.95 -1.48 9.40
C GLY A 44 -18.38 -0.10 8.93
N LEU A 45 -17.49 0.87 9.16
CA LEU A 45 -17.63 2.24 8.70
C LEU A 45 -17.08 2.37 7.26
N PHE A 46 -16.35 3.43 6.90
CA PHE A 46 -15.64 3.54 5.61
C PHE A 46 -14.45 2.58 5.54
N THR A 47 -13.51 2.69 6.47
CA THR A 47 -12.28 1.89 6.49
C THR A 47 -12.03 1.19 7.82
N VAL A 48 -12.67 1.68 8.88
CA VAL A 48 -12.61 1.12 10.23
C VAL A 48 -13.63 -0.01 10.35
N TYR A 49 -13.14 -1.23 10.62
CA TYR A 49 -13.99 -2.34 11.04
C TYR A 49 -14.64 -2.05 12.39
N ASP A 50 -15.94 -2.31 12.49
CA ASP A 50 -16.63 -2.50 13.76
C ASP A 50 -16.62 -4.00 14.13
N ALA A 51 -17.06 -4.34 15.34
CA ALA A 51 -17.18 -5.73 15.74
C ALA A 51 -18.54 -6.36 15.37
N GLN A 52 -19.41 -5.65 14.65
CA GLN A 52 -20.70 -6.19 14.21
C GLN A 52 -20.48 -7.14 13.03
N THR A 53 -21.37 -8.13 12.89
CA THR A 53 -21.35 -9.12 11.80
C THR A 53 -22.71 -9.15 11.12
N LEU A 54 -22.72 -9.56 9.85
CA LEU A 54 -23.96 -9.91 9.15
C LEU A 54 -24.66 -11.09 9.82
N ARG A 55 -26.00 -11.13 9.76
CA ARG A 55 -26.77 -12.28 10.26
C ARG A 55 -26.56 -13.49 9.36
N LYS A 56 -26.89 -14.68 9.86
CA LYS A 56 -26.83 -15.91 9.07
C LYS A 56 -27.60 -15.78 7.75
N GLY A 57 -26.90 -15.96 6.63
CA GLY A 57 -27.47 -15.91 5.27
C GLY A 57 -27.59 -14.51 4.68
N GLU A 58 -27.32 -13.45 5.44
CA GLU A 58 -27.24 -12.10 4.88
C GLU A 58 -25.93 -11.93 4.12
N PHE A 59 -25.98 -11.17 3.03
CA PHE A 59 -24.78 -10.81 2.27
C PHE A 59 -24.80 -9.32 1.95
N ASN A 60 -23.62 -8.77 1.70
CA ASN A 60 -23.45 -7.44 1.15
C ASN A 60 -22.54 -7.48 -0.08
N ILE A 61 -22.77 -6.52 -0.97
CA ILE A 61 -21.92 -6.24 -2.12
C ILE A 61 -21.64 -4.75 -2.10
N GLY A 62 -20.39 -4.37 -2.32
CA GLY A 62 -19.95 -2.99 -2.31
C GLY A 62 -19.01 -2.71 -3.48
N ILE A 63 -19.25 -1.56 -4.10
CA ILE A 63 -18.42 -1.00 -5.17
C ILE A 63 -18.03 0.40 -4.70
N PHE A 64 -16.73 0.69 -4.73
CA PHE A 64 -16.20 1.97 -4.24
C PHE A 64 -15.35 2.64 -5.30
N ALA A 65 -15.16 3.94 -5.13
CA ALA A 65 -14.19 4.73 -5.88
C ALA A 65 -13.45 5.60 -4.86
N ASN A 66 -12.16 5.35 -4.68
CA ASN A 66 -11.33 6.05 -3.71
C ASN A 66 -10.20 6.77 -4.41
N HIS A 67 -9.97 8.01 -4.01
CA HIS A 67 -8.86 8.83 -4.48
C HIS A 67 -8.14 9.40 -3.27
N PHE A 68 -6.86 9.09 -3.09
CA PHE A 68 -6.07 9.58 -1.98
C PHE A 68 -4.59 9.70 -2.33
N HIS A 69 -3.86 10.48 -1.54
CA HIS A 69 -2.44 10.73 -1.75
C HIS A 69 -1.57 10.00 -0.72
N ARG A 70 -0.35 9.62 -1.11
CA ARG A 70 0.64 8.97 -0.24
C ARG A 70 2.05 9.46 -0.49
N ASP A 71 2.77 9.63 0.60
CA ASP A 71 4.22 9.83 0.58
C ASP A 71 4.96 8.53 0.91
N PRO A 72 6.22 8.38 0.47
CA PRO A 72 6.98 9.31 -0.38
C PRO A 72 6.56 9.28 -1.85
N GLY A 73 6.95 10.32 -2.60
CA GLY A 73 6.76 10.41 -4.06
C GLY A 73 5.48 11.10 -4.52
N ASP A 74 4.71 11.71 -3.60
CA ASP A 74 3.42 12.34 -3.88
C ASP A 74 2.54 11.45 -4.77
N LEU A 75 2.33 10.22 -4.31
CA LEU A 75 1.57 9.22 -5.05
C LEU A 75 0.08 9.58 -5.00
N ALA A 76 -0.51 9.85 -6.15
CA ALA A 76 -1.96 9.88 -6.33
C ALA A 76 -2.45 8.46 -6.65
N ILE A 77 -3.29 7.91 -5.77
CA ILE A 77 -3.81 6.55 -5.87
C ILE A 77 -5.31 6.63 -6.14
N GLN A 78 -5.73 6.06 -7.27
CA GLN A 78 -7.12 5.87 -7.62
C GLN A 78 -7.45 4.37 -7.60
N GLN A 79 -8.41 3.98 -6.77
CA GLN A 79 -8.81 2.59 -6.58
C GLN A 79 -10.31 2.41 -6.73
N TYR A 80 -10.69 1.31 -7.38
CA TYR A 80 -12.07 0.86 -7.52
C TYR A 80 -12.20 -0.55 -6.94
N PRO A 81 -12.25 -0.70 -5.61
CA PRO A 81 -12.40 -2.01 -5.01
C PRO A 81 -13.83 -2.52 -5.15
N PHE A 82 -13.92 -3.81 -5.44
CA PHE A 82 -15.14 -4.59 -5.29
C PHE A 82 -15.04 -5.39 -4.01
N ASN A 83 -16.13 -5.53 -3.27
CA ASN A 83 -16.19 -6.43 -2.13
C ASN A 83 -17.47 -7.26 -2.08
N PHE A 84 -17.35 -8.38 -1.37
CA PHE A 84 -18.44 -9.27 -1.05
C PHE A 84 -18.26 -9.75 0.39
N THR A 85 -19.33 -9.68 1.17
CA THR A 85 -19.36 -10.22 2.54
C THR A 85 -20.56 -11.14 2.68
N LEU A 86 -20.38 -12.26 3.39
CA LEU A 86 -21.43 -13.23 3.69
C LEU A 86 -21.45 -13.51 5.19
N GLY A 87 -22.61 -13.39 5.82
CA GLY A 87 -22.86 -13.84 7.19
C GLY A 87 -23.05 -15.35 7.23
N LEU A 88 -22.06 -16.07 7.74
CA LEU A 88 -22.11 -17.52 7.95
C LEU A 88 -22.90 -17.88 9.21
N SER A 89 -22.88 -17.00 10.21
CA SER A 89 -23.72 -17.03 11.41
C SER A 89 -23.86 -15.62 11.97
N ASP A 90 -24.68 -15.44 13.01
CA ASP A 90 -24.83 -14.13 13.67
C ASP A 90 -23.55 -13.62 14.36
N ARG A 91 -22.48 -14.43 14.41
CA ARG A 91 -21.16 -14.08 14.95
C ARG A 91 -20.00 -14.29 13.97
N LEU A 92 -20.27 -14.79 12.77
CA LEU A 92 -19.23 -15.13 11.82
C LEU A 92 -19.58 -14.57 10.45
N GLU A 93 -18.72 -13.72 9.92
CA GLU A 93 -18.79 -13.26 8.55
C GLU A 93 -17.51 -13.64 7.80
N PHE A 94 -17.65 -13.94 6.52
CA PHE A 94 -16.55 -14.08 5.58
C PHE A 94 -16.61 -12.91 4.60
N PHE A 95 -15.45 -12.41 4.17
CA PHE A 95 -15.40 -11.42 3.11
C PHE A 95 -14.23 -11.62 2.16
N ALA A 96 -14.44 -11.12 0.95
CA ALA A 96 -13.43 -10.96 -0.07
C ALA A 96 -13.48 -9.52 -0.60
N SER A 97 -12.32 -8.95 -0.92
CA SER A 97 -12.22 -7.66 -1.60
C SER A 97 -11.07 -7.70 -2.59
N PHE A 98 -11.26 -7.15 -3.78
CA PHE A 98 -10.17 -7.00 -4.75
C PHE A 98 -10.25 -5.65 -5.45
N GLY A 99 -9.08 -5.10 -5.79
CA GLY A 99 -9.01 -3.89 -6.62
C GLY A 99 -9.40 -4.21 -8.05
N ALA A 100 -10.65 -3.96 -8.45
CA ALA A 100 -11.12 -4.20 -9.82
C ALA A 100 -10.40 -3.30 -10.82
N GLN A 101 -10.01 -2.10 -10.38
CA GLN A 101 -9.09 -1.23 -11.09
C GLN A 101 -8.32 -0.39 -10.10
N GLU A 102 -7.03 -0.24 -10.34
CA GLU A 102 -6.11 0.57 -9.56
C GLU A 102 -5.14 1.28 -10.51
N VAL A 103 -4.84 2.52 -10.16
CA VAL A 103 -4.03 3.48 -10.93
C VAL A 103 -3.21 4.24 -9.91
N VAL A 104 -1.88 4.09 -9.96
CA VAL A 104 -0.93 4.74 -9.06
C VAL A 104 -0.05 5.69 -9.85
N THR A 105 -0.23 6.99 -9.62
CA THR A 105 0.51 8.04 -10.33
C THR A 105 1.47 8.74 -9.37
N PRO A 106 2.79 8.72 -9.62
CA PRO A 106 3.74 9.45 -8.81
C PRO A 106 3.87 10.91 -9.27
N GLY A 107 3.69 11.85 -8.35
CA GLY A 107 3.90 13.28 -8.57
C GLY A 107 5.37 13.68 -8.52
N LEU A 108 6.17 13.04 -7.66
CA LEU A 108 7.61 13.27 -7.52
C LEU A 108 8.41 11.96 -7.71
N PRO A 109 8.54 11.46 -8.96
CA PRO A 109 9.29 10.25 -9.28
C PRO A 109 10.72 10.21 -8.73
N ALA A 110 11.39 11.36 -8.62
CA ALA A 110 12.75 11.46 -8.10
C ALA A 110 12.90 11.04 -6.61
N LEU A 111 11.79 10.99 -5.86
CA LEU A 111 11.79 10.50 -4.48
C LEU A 111 11.59 8.98 -4.38
N LEU A 112 11.43 8.30 -5.52
CA LEU A 112 11.14 6.87 -5.63
C LEU A 112 12.27 6.15 -6.37
N SER A 113 12.82 5.14 -5.74
CA SER A 113 13.93 4.31 -6.20
C SER A 113 13.50 3.31 -7.27
N GLY A 114 12.24 3.26 -7.69
CA GLY A 114 11.87 2.51 -8.90
C GLY A 114 12.09 3.34 -10.17
N PHE A 115 12.05 4.67 -10.10
CA PHE A 115 12.09 5.50 -11.29
C PHE A 115 13.50 5.62 -11.85
N TYR A 116 13.75 4.84 -12.89
CA TYR A 116 14.76 5.17 -13.87
C TYR A 116 14.24 6.37 -14.69
N LEU A 117 15.02 7.45 -14.83
CA LEU A 117 14.78 8.47 -15.87
C LEU A 117 15.60 8.25 -17.17
N PRO A 118 15.49 7.12 -17.91
CA PRO A 118 16.03 7.03 -19.26
C PRO A 118 14.96 7.23 -20.33
N ASP A 119 13.68 7.49 -20.01
CA ASP A 119 12.66 7.58 -21.07
C ASP A 119 11.33 8.30 -20.70
N VAL A 120 11.39 9.50 -20.12
CA VAL A 120 10.16 10.28 -19.88
C VAL A 120 10.00 11.40 -20.90
N ARG A 121 9.14 11.18 -21.91
CA ARG A 121 8.50 12.28 -22.65
C ARG A 121 7.40 12.87 -21.77
N THR A 122 7.67 13.98 -21.10
CA THR A 122 6.60 14.79 -20.51
C THR A 122 6.10 15.80 -21.54
N LYS A 123 4.88 16.32 -21.37
CA LYS A 123 4.32 17.37 -22.25
C LYS A 123 5.07 18.72 -22.15
N THR A 124 5.89 18.90 -21.11
CA THR A 124 6.52 20.18 -20.74
C THR A 124 8.04 20.16 -20.78
N LEU A 125 8.68 19.00 -20.88
CA LEU A 125 10.11 18.86 -21.08
C LEU A 125 10.33 18.24 -22.45
N GLY A 126 11.17 18.87 -23.28
CA GLY A 126 11.66 18.22 -24.50
C GLY A 126 12.33 16.89 -24.16
N SER A 127 12.53 16.03 -25.15
CA SER A 127 13.22 14.74 -24.99
C SER A 127 14.64 14.95 -24.45
N GLY A 128 14.75 15.03 -23.13
CA GLY A 128 15.96 15.28 -22.37
C GLY A 128 16.03 14.19 -21.33
N ARG A 129 16.90 13.22 -21.56
CA ARG A 129 17.20 12.17 -20.59
C ARG A 129 18.04 12.78 -19.49
N VAL A 130 17.55 12.80 -18.25
CA VAL A 130 18.38 13.19 -17.09
C VAL A 130 19.15 11.96 -16.66
N VAL A 131 20.31 11.76 -17.28
CA VAL A 131 21.25 10.74 -16.83
C VAL A 131 22.09 11.37 -15.72
N ILE A 132 21.94 10.87 -14.50
CA ILE A 132 22.89 11.16 -13.43
C ILE A 132 24.14 10.34 -13.73
N VAL A 133 25.13 10.97 -14.36
CA VAL A 133 26.43 10.35 -14.62
C VAL A 133 27.30 10.55 -13.38
N PRO A 134 27.69 9.50 -12.65
CA PRO A 134 28.84 9.60 -11.77
C PRO A 134 30.09 9.80 -12.63
N TYR A 135 30.77 10.92 -12.42
CA TYR A 135 32.14 11.03 -12.89
C TYR A 135 33.00 10.03 -12.09
N GLY A 136 33.82 9.26 -12.80
CA GLY A 136 34.63 8.17 -12.21
C GLY A 136 35.53 8.62 -11.05
N PRO A 137 36.19 7.65 -10.38
CA PRO A 137 36.94 7.93 -9.15
C PRO A 137 38.03 8.99 -9.41
N GLY A 138 37.91 10.14 -8.72
CA GLY A 138 38.93 11.20 -8.73
C GLY A 138 38.48 12.60 -9.16
N ARG A 139 37.22 12.83 -9.56
CA ARG A 139 36.73 14.19 -9.85
C ARG A 139 35.38 14.43 -9.18
N GLY A 140 35.37 15.26 -8.14
CA GLY A 140 34.17 15.61 -7.39
C GLY A 140 33.23 16.50 -8.18
N GLY A 141 32.21 15.91 -8.82
CA GLY A 141 31.11 16.65 -9.43
C GLY A 141 30.07 15.74 -10.10
N THR A 142 28.79 16.10 -9.98
CA THR A 142 27.66 15.49 -10.72
C THR A 142 27.31 16.39 -11.90
N SER A 143 27.32 15.88 -13.13
CA SER A 143 26.89 16.63 -14.32
C SER A 143 25.53 16.16 -14.82
N ILE A 144 24.65 17.11 -15.14
CA ILE A 144 23.38 16.87 -15.82
C ILE A 144 23.63 17.00 -17.33
N LEU A 145 23.52 15.91 -18.08
CA LEU A 145 23.56 15.96 -19.55
C LEU A 145 22.12 15.99 -20.08
N VAL A 146 21.81 16.91 -21.00
CA VAL A 146 20.50 17.01 -21.67
C VAL A 146 20.68 16.67 -23.15
N GLY A 147 20.17 15.52 -23.60
CA GLY A 147 20.18 15.08 -25.01
C GLY A 147 20.32 13.56 -25.18
N ASP A 148 20.15 13.05 -26.40
CA ASP A 148 20.53 11.68 -26.79
C ASP A 148 22.02 11.67 -27.17
N PRO A 149 22.95 11.25 -26.27
CA PRO A 149 24.37 11.32 -26.56
C PRO A 149 24.82 10.40 -27.71
N CYS A 150 23.93 9.53 -28.22
CA CYS A 150 24.30 8.44 -29.12
C CYS A 150 23.45 8.34 -30.39
N GLY A 151 22.44 9.21 -30.57
CA GLY A 151 21.62 9.28 -31.79
C GLY A 151 20.84 8.02 -32.15
N ASN A 152 20.74 7.04 -31.24
CA ASN A 152 20.28 5.67 -31.51
C ASN A 152 18.79 5.45 -31.21
N GLY A 153 17.98 6.51 -31.19
CA GLY A 153 16.52 6.37 -31.22
C GLY A 153 15.90 5.66 -30.02
N GLY A 154 16.57 5.67 -28.86
CA GLY A 154 15.94 5.33 -27.59
C GLY A 154 16.45 4.08 -26.88
N PHE A 155 17.38 3.29 -27.44
CA PHE A 155 17.97 2.13 -26.74
C PHE A 155 19.31 2.43 -26.07
N ALA A 156 19.50 1.90 -24.86
CA ALA A 156 20.77 1.90 -24.13
C ALA A 156 21.70 0.79 -24.68
N GLY A 157 22.35 1.06 -25.81
CA GLY A 157 23.45 0.24 -26.33
C GLY A 157 24.77 1.02 -26.35
N PRO A 158 25.94 0.34 -26.43
CA PRO A 158 27.23 1.01 -26.58
C PRO A 158 27.21 1.91 -27.82
N CYS A 159 27.63 3.16 -27.63
CA CYS A 159 27.52 4.17 -28.66
C CYS A 159 28.60 3.93 -29.71
N GLY A 160 28.17 3.67 -30.95
CA GLY A 160 29.04 3.30 -32.07
C GLY A 160 29.89 4.46 -32.55
N GLY A 161 30.96 4.78 -31.84
CA GLY A 161 32.15 5.44 -32.38
C GLY A 161 33.31 4.45 -32.31
N GLY A 162 33.98 4.21 -33.44
CA GLY A 162 34.86 3.05 -33.66
C GLY A 162 35.81 2.69 -32.52
N ALA A 163 35.95 1.37 -32.29
CA ALA A 163 36.93 0.57 -31.53
C ALA A 163 37.45 1.05 -30.15
N ASN A 164 37.39 2.34 -29.79
CA ASN A 164 37.99 2.92 -28.59
C ASN A 164 37.15 4.06 -27.96
N SER A 165 35.97 4.40 -28.48
CA SER A 165 35.10 5.42 -27.87
C SER A 165 33.88 4.80 -27.18
N ASN A 166 34.10 4.31 -25.96
CA ASN A 166 33.04 3.93 -25.01
C ASN A 166 32.46 5.19 -24.35
N ILE A 167 31.59 5.91 -25.06
CA ILE A 167 30.88 7.08 -24.51
C ILE A 167 29.40 6.72 -24.44
N GLY A 168 29.00 6.09 -23.34
CA GLY A 168 27.60 5.79 -23.00
C GLY A 168 27.48 5.45 -21.51
N PRO A 169 26.32 5.70 -20.86
CA PRO A 169 26.18 5.62 -19.41
C PRO A 169 26.12 4.19 -18.84
N PHE A 170 26.20 3.16 -19.69
CA PHE A 170 26.28 1.76 -19.29
C PHE A 170 27.56 1.16 -19.87
N TYR A 171 28.58 1.02 -19.03
CA TYR A 171 29.83 0.35 -19.38
C TYR A 171 29.74 -1.13 -18.99
N ALA A 172 29.27 -2.01 -19.88
CA ALA A 172 29.28 -3.44 -19.58
C ALA A 172 30.74 -3.94 -19.46
N LEU A 173 31.19 -4.28 -18.26
CA LEU A 173 32.49 -4.92 -18.08
C LEU A 173 32.38 -6.39 -18.51
N PRO A 174 33.26 -6.88 -19.40
CA PRO A 174 33.33 -8.30 -19.69
C PRO A 174 33.80 -9.04 -18.43
N SER A 175 32.87 -9.63 -17.68
CA SER A 175 33.20 -10.71 -16.74
C SER A 175 33.35 -11.96 -17.60
N GLY A 176 34.56 -12.54 -17.66
CA GLY A 176 34.99 -13.57 -18.62
C GLY A 176 34.20 -14.89 -18.67
N ASN A 177 32.97 -14.93 -18.17
CA ASN A 177 32.02 -16.04 -18.20
C ASN A 177 30.70 -15.70 -18.93
N GLY A 178 30.66 -14.67 -19.79
CA GLY A 178 29.50 -14.39 -20.64
C GLY A 178 28.33 -13.67 -19.95
N VAL A 179 28.59 -12.99 -18.82
CA VAL A 179 27.59 -12.18 -18.10
C VAL A 179 27.99 -10.71 -18.17
N ALA A 180 27.09 -9.85 -18.68
CA ALA A 180 27.29 -8.41 -18.73
C ALA A 180 27.09 -7.81 -17.32
N VAL A 181 28.17 -7.27 -16.74
CA VAL A 181 28.11 -6.53 -15.47
C VAL A 181 27.79 -5.07 -15.80
N TYR A 182 26.63 -4.57 -15.36
CA TYR A 182 26.30 -3.13 -15.37
C TYR A 182 26.88 -2.48 -14.10
N PRO A 183 28.01 -1.78 -14.16
CA PRO A 183 28.64 -1.15 -13.01
C PRO A 183 27.93 0.19 -12.80
N GLY A 184 26.94 0.17 -11.93
CA GLY A 184 26.12 1.32 -11.59
C GLY A 184 25.60 1.21 -10.16
N PHE A 185 26.53 1.39 -9.22
CA PHE A 185 26.32 1.82 -7.82
C PHE A 185 25.57 0.90 -6.84
N GLY A 186 26.32 0.41 -5.84
CA GLY A 186 25.82 0.07 -4.51
C GLY A 186 25.22 -1.32 -4.32
N ALA A 187 24.74 -1.97 -5.37
CA ALA A 187 24.37 -3.38 -5.35
C ALA A 187 25.48 -4.21 -6.04
N PRO A 188 26.20 -5.07 -5.31
CA PRO A 188 27.31 -5.86 -5.87
C PRO A 188 26.87 -6.89 -6.91
N VAL A 189 25.56 -7.00 -7.11
CA VAL A 189 24.86 -7.75 -8.14
C VAL A 189 23.61 -6.94 -8.46
N GLY A 190 23.48 -6.53 -9.73
CA GLY A 190 22.59 -5.47 -10.20
C GLY A 190 21.23 -5.46 -9.53
N GLY A 191 20.91 -4.31 -8.91
CA GLY A 191 19.68 -4.00 -8.18
C GLY A 191 18.77 -3.06 -8.98
N ILE A 192 17.45 -3.13 -8.82
CA ILE A 192 16.52 -2.18 -9.45
C ILE A 192 16.60 -0.76 -8.86
N LEU A 193 17.25 -0.62 -7.70
CA LEU A 193 17.43 0.68 -7.09
C LEU A 193 18.35 1.50 -8.01
N PRO A 194 18.02 2.77 -8.35
CA PRO A 194 19.02 3.66 -8.92
C PRO A 194 20.17 3.58 -7.96
N ALA A 195 21.31 3.14 -8.47
CA ALA A 195 22.59 3.66 -8.16
C ALA A 195 22.66 4.58 -6.93
N LEU A 196 22.41 4.05 -5.73
CA LEU A 196 22.61 4.81 -4.52
C LEU A 196 24.12 4.89 -4.40
N THR A 197 24.65 6.11 -4.28
CA THR A 197 26.05 6.25 -3.87
C THR A 197 26.25 5.36 -2.64
N PRO A 198 27.40 4.65 -2.51
CA PRO A 198 27.64 3.86 -1.32
C PRO A 198 27.31 4.70 -0.07
N ASN A 199 26.51 4.14 0.84
CA ASN A 199 25.98 4.80 2.05
C ASN A 199 24.73 5.68 1.91
N ASN A 200 24.05 5.72 0.75
CA ASN A 200 22.72 6.36 0.64
C ASN A 200 21.57 5.35 0.78
N LEU A 201 20.43 5.81 1.30
CA LEU A 201 19.21 5.01 1.49
C LEU A 201 18.26 5.12 0.29
N PRO A 202 17.55 4.04 -0.10
CA PRO A 202 16.53 4.10 -1.16
C PRO A 202 15.30 4.89 -0.69
N GLY A 203 14.68 5.68 -1.57
CA GLY A 203 13.34 6.22 -1.33
C GLY A 203 12.30 5.28 -1.92
N TYR A 204 11.40 4.67 -1.13
CA TYR A 204 10.33 3.86 -1.71
C TYR A 204 9.07 3.93 -0.86
N ASN A 205 7.91 3.70 -1.50
CA ASN A 205 6.66 3.56 -0.79
C ASN A 205 6.44 2.08 -0.43
N PRO A 206 6.24 1.72 0.86
CA PRO A 206 6.06 0.31 1.23
C PRO A 206 4.86 -0.40 0.59
N ALA A 207 3.83 0.32 0.16
CA ALA A 207 2.69 -0.24 -0.55
C ALA A 207 2.98 -0.48 -2.05
N TYR A 208 3.89 0.30 -2.63
CA TYR A 208 4.28 0.25 -4.05
C TYR A 208 5.80 0.33 -4.20
N PRO A 209 6.56 -0.65 -3.65
CA PRO A 209 8.01 -0.54 -3.48
C PRO A 209 8.78 -0.52 -4.80
N PHE A 210 8.20 -1.06 -5.87
CA PHE A 210 8.83 -1.18 -7.18
C PHE A 210 8.30 -0.17 -8.20
N LEU A 211 7.46 0.79 -7.80
CA LEU A 211 6.85 1.74 -8.73
C LEU A 211 7.94 2.52 -9.49
N ALA A 212 7.99 2.30 -10.80
CA ALA A 212 9.05 2.73 -11.70
C ALA A 212 8.52 3.31 -13.01
N ARG A 213 7.25 3.05 -13.33
CA ARG A 213 6.57 3.54 -14.53
C ARG A 213 5.38 4.40 -14.17
N PHE A 214 5.02 5.28 -15.10
CA PHE A 214 3.78 6.05 -14.99
C PHE A 214 2.58 5.12 -15.04
N SER A 215 1.51 5.60 -14.41
CA SER A 215 0.34 4.83 -14.10
C SER A 215 -0.29 4.14 -15.31
N ASP A 216 -0.70 2.90 -15.10
CA ASP A 216 -1.51 2.12 -16.02
C ASP A 216 -2.73 1.57 -15.27
N ASN A 217 -3.78 1.18 -16.00
CA ASN A 217 -4.96 0.57 -15.40
C ASN A 217 -4.68 -0.90 -15.10
N HIS A 218 -4.82 -1.31 -13.85
CA HIS A 218 -4.53 -2.69 -13.48
C HIS A 218 -5.42 -3.23 -12.37
N LEU A 219 -5.48 -4.56 -12.26
CA LEU A 219 -6.02 -5.21 -11.06
C LEU A 219 -5.08 -4.96 -9.88
N GLY A 220 -5.67 -4.63 -8.73
CA GLY A 220 -4.99 -4.59 -7.44
C GLY A 220 -4.92 -5.99 -6.80
N ASP A 221 -4.48 -6.05 -5.54
CA ASP A 221 -4.39 -7.30 -4.80
C ASP A 221 -5.77 -7.83 -4.34
N LEU A 222 -5.84 -9.14 -4.10
CA LEU A 222 -7.03 -9.82 -3.58
C LEU A 222 -6.88 -10.05 -2.08
N TRP A 223 -7.82 -9.55 -1.30
CA TRP A 223 -7.93 -9.72 0.14
C TRP A 223 -9.06 -10.69 0.49
N PHE A 224 -8.77 -11.62 1.39
CA PHE A 224 -9.74 -12.47 2.05
C PHE A 224 -9.65 -12.27 3.55
N GLY A 225 -10.79 -12.38 4.22
CA GLY A 225 -10.84 -12.33 5.67
C GLY A 225 -12.09 -12.96 6.23
N GLY A 226 -12.07 -13.16 7.54
CA GLY A 226 -13.25 -13.45 8.32
C GLY A 226 -13.36 -12.47 9.46
N LYS A 227 -14.58 -12.20 9.94
CA LYS A 227 -14.81 -11.51 11.21
C LYS A 227 -15.53 -12.46 12.14
N ILE A 228 -14.91 -12.70 13.29
CA ILE A 228 -15.43 -13.55 14.35
C ILE A 228 -15.80 -12.64 15.52
N ARG A 229 -17.08 -12.40 15.73
CA ARG A 229 -17.57 -11.68 16.92
C ARG A 229 -17.49 -12.60 18.14
N LEU A 230 -16.77 -12.17 19.15
CA LEU A 230 -16.55 -12.89 20.40
C LEU A 230 -17.63 -12.59 21.45
N THR A 231 -18.24 -11.41 21.40
CA THR A 231 -19.37 -11.05 22.26
C THR A 231 -20.71 -11.40 21.61
N ASP A 232 -21.77 -11.45 22.43
CA ASP A 232 -23.11 -11.60 21.89
C ASP A 232 -23.47 -10.47 20.90
N PRO A 233 -24.21 -10.75 19.81
CA PRO A 233 -24.65 -9.73 18.87
C PRO A 233 -25.49 -8.61 19.50
N GLU A 234 -26.21 -8.94 20.59
CA GLU A 234 -27.04 -7.99 21.35
C GLU A 234 -26.27 -7.26 22.46
N ASN A 235 -25.02 -7.66 22.73
CA ASN A 235 -24.20 -7.04 23.76
C ASN A 235 -23.89 -5.58 23.36
N PRO A 236 -24.09 -4.60 24.26
CA PRO A 236 -23.75 -3.19 23.99
C PRO A 236 -22.26 -2.97 23.68
N PHE A 237 -21.40 -3.88 24.14
CA PHE A 237 -19.99 -3.92 23.78
C PHE A 237 -19.72 -5.04 22.76
N GLY A 238 -19.10 -4.65 21.66
CA GLY A 238 -18.62 -5.54 20.63
C GLY A 238 -17.13 -5.82 20.73
N LEU A 239 -16.76 -7.08 20.63
CA LEU A 239 -15.38 -7.51 20.41
C LEU A 239 -15.36 -8.49 19.24
N ALA A 240 -14.49 -8.26 18.26
CA ALA A 240 -14.31 -9.16 17.15
C ALA A 240 -12.83 -9.35 16.78
N LEU A 241 -12.53 -10.54 16.27
CA LEU A 241 -11.24 -10.92 15.72
C LEU A 241 -11.37 -11.05 14.19
N ILE A 242 -10.43 -10.47 13.47
CA ILE A 242 -10.45 -10.39 12.00
C ILE A 242 -9.12 -10.91 11.43
N PRO A 243 -8.99 -12.21 11.18
CA PRO A 243 -7.90 -12.74 10.38
C PRO A 243 -8.01 -12.28 8.92
N LEU A 244 -6.87 -11.92 8.33
CA LEU A 244 -6.74 -11.41 6.96
C LEU A 244 -5.63 -12.12 6.20
N LEU A 245 -5.84 -12.31 4.90
CA LEU A 245 -4.86 -12.80 3.93
C LEU A 245 -4.95 -11.96 2.66
N LYS A 246 -3.81 -11.46 2.19
CA LYS A 246 -3.64 -10.83 0.88
C LYS A 246 -2.94 -11.80 -0.06
N ILE A 247 -3.53 -11.98 -1.23
CA ILE A 247 -2.94 -12.73 -2.34
C ILE A 247 -2.50 -11.72 -3.40
N PRO A 248 -1.21 -11.68 -3.75
CA PRO A 248 -0.73 -10.80 -4.81
C PRO A 248 -1.21 -11.33 -6.16
N LEU A 249 -2.00 -10.52 -6.89
CA LEU A 249 -2.43 -10.87 -8.24
C LEU A 249 -1.35 -10.59 -9.29
N SER A 250 -0.35 -9.78 -8.91
CA SER A 250 0.85 -9.55 -9.71
C SER A 250 2.09 -9.80 -8.87
N ARG A 251 3.04 -10.56 -9.43
CA ARG A 251 4.32 -10.90 -8.78
C ARG A 251 5.53 -10.58 -9.64
N THR A 252 5.35 -10.57 -10.96
CA THR A 252 6.42 -10.29 -11.90
C THR A 252 6.71 -8.79 -11.99
N LEU A 253 7.99 -8.45 -11.92
CA LEU A 253 8.45 -7.06 -11.93
C LEU A 253 8.05 -6.30 -13.21
N ASN A 254 8.52 -6.76 -14.38
CA ASN A 254 8.43 -6.05 -15.66
C ASN A 254 7.02 -5.99 -16.30
N THR A 255 6.08 -6.81 -15.84
CA THR A 255 4.70 -6.80 -16.35
C THR A 255 3.74 -6.19 -15.34
N GLY A 256 4.18 -5.95 -14.11
CA GLY A 256 3.25 -5.56 -13.06
C GLY A 256 3.81 -4.73 -11.92
N LEU A 257 4.76 -5.23 -11.13
CA LEU A 257 5.17 -4.51 -9.92
C LEU A 257 5.77 -3.13 -10.23
N GLU A 258 6.46 -2.99 -11.37
CA GLU A 258 7.01 -1.71 -11.83
C GLU A 258 5.93 -0.65 -12.14
N ARG A 259 4.67 -1.08 -12.34
CA ARG A 259 3.50 -0.23 -12.62
C ARG A 259 2.63 0.02 -11.38
N GLY A 260 3.05 -0.43 -10.19
CA GLY A 260 2.30 -0.21 -8.95
C GLY A 260 1.23 -1.26 -8.64
N ARG A 261 1.34 -2.48 -9.20
CA ARG A 261 0.37 -3.58 -8.96
C ARG A 261 0.51 -4.28 -7.60
N GLY A 262 0.85 -3.53 -6.56
CA GLY A 262 1.09 -4.03 -5.22
C GLY A 262 2.55 -4.38 -4.91
N THR A 263 2.74 -5.23 -3.89
CA THR A 263 4.07 -5.55 -3.35
C THR A 263 4.67 -6.84 -3.90
N GLY A 264 3.86 -7.71 -4.52
CA GLY A 264 4.28 -9.03 -5.02
C GLY A 264 4.41 -10.11 -3.94
N GLY A 265 4.18 -9.78 -2.67
CA GLY A 265 4.22 -10.70 -1.53
C GLY A 265 2.83 -11.04 -0.98
N PHE A 266 2.73 -12.19 -0.32
CA PHE A 266 1.55 -12.56 0.48
C PHE A 266 1.59 -11.85 1.81
N ASP A 267 0.51 -11.15 2.17
CA ASP A 267 0.39 -10.54 3.48
C ASP A 267 -0.59 -11.34 4.32
N TYR A 268 -0.34 -11.48 5.61
CA TYR A 268 -1.30 -12.07 6.52
C TYR A 268 -1.28 -11.34 7.84
N GLY A 269 -2.40 -11.32 8.53
CA GLY A 269 -2.50 -10.56 9.75
C GLY A 269 -3.78 -10.79 10.51
N VAL A 270 -3.86 -10.11 11.63
CA VAL A 270 -5.02 -10.15 12.52
C VAL A 270 -5.32 -8.72 12.95
N ILE A 271 -6.60 -8.35 12.87
CA ILE A 271 -7.13 -7.12 13.42
C ILE A 271 -8.10 -7.50 14.55
N VAL A 272 -8.03 -6.80 15.67
CA VAL A 272 -9.03 -6.85 16.73
C VAL A 272 -9.87 -5.58 16.61
N ALA A 273 -11.19 -5.73 16.53
CA ALA A 273 -12.14 -4.64 16.49
C ALA A 273 -12.95 -4.59 17.78
N PHE A 274 -13.22 -3.38 18.24
CA PHE A 274 -14.07 -3.09 19.39
C PHE A 274 -15.17 -2.13 18.95
N ASP A 275 -16.39 -2.36 19.37
CA ASP A 275 -17.48 -1.42 19.18
C ASP A 275 -18.23 -1.16 20.48
N GLY A 276 -18.76 0.05 20.63
CA GLY A 276 -19.50 0.43 21.82
C GLY A 276 -20.43 1.61 21.55
N ARG A 277 -21.62 1.56 22.15
CA ARG A 277 -22.60 2.64 22.04
C ARG A 277 -22.47 3.63 23.19
N LEU A 278 -21.76 4.72 22.95
CA LEU A 278 -21.53 5.79 23.92
C LEU A 278 -22.84 6.53 24.27
N HIS A 279 -23.71 6.74 23.28
CA HIS A 279 -24.99 7.40 23.45
C HIS A 279 -26.02 6.91 22.42
N LYS A 280 -27.29 7.32 22.56
CA LYS A 280 -28.34 6.98 21.59
C LYS A 280 -27.98 7.36 20.14
N TYR A 281 -27.23 8.45 19.97
CA TYR A 281 -26.84 8.99 18.66
C TYR A 281 -25.33 9.01 18.44
N VAL A 282 -24.55 8.31 19.27
CA VAL A 282 -23.08 8.27 19.14
C VAL A 282 -22.62 6.85 19.38
N ASN A 283 -22.01 6.27 18.36
CA ASN A 283 -21.31 5.00 18.47
C ASN A 283 -19.82 5.21 18.23
N LEU A 284 -19.01 4.37 18.88
CA LEU A 284 -17.57 4.34 18.77
C LEU A 284 -17.17 2.97 18.23
N SER A 285 -16.41 2.96 17.14
CA SER A 285 -15.78 1.77 16.57
C SER A 285 -14.28 1.99 16.61
N THR A 286 -13.52 1.02 17.12
CA THR A 286 -12.07 1.09 17.15
C THR A 286 -11.48 -0.22 16.68
N ASN A 287 -10.31 -0.19 16.09
CA ASN A 287 -9.58 -1.41 15.78
C ASN A 287 -8.08 -1.21 15.89
N ILE A 288 -7.39 -2.32 16.14
CA ILE A 288 -5.94 -2.40 16.14
C ILE A 288 -5.54 -3.73 15.51
N GLY A 289 -4.51 -3.74 14.70
CA GLY A 289 -4.06 -4.97 14.07
C GLY A 289 -2.61 -4.94 13.65
N TYR A 290 -2.11 -6.14 13.42
CA TYR A 290 -0.77 -6.39 12.94
C TYR A 290 -0.86 -7.22 11.66
N ILE A 291 -0.18 -6.75 10.62
CA ILE A 291 -0.08 -7.42 9.33
C ILE A 291 1.39 -7.66 9.04
N LYS A 292 1.76 -8.94 8.94
CA LYS A 292 3.03 -9.35 8.37
C LYS A 292 2.95 -9.11 6.87
N VAL A 293 3.78 -8.21 6.37
CA VAL A 293 3.91 -7.95 4.94
C VAL A 293 4.89 -8.99 4.37
N GLY A 294 4.50 -9.63 3.27
CA GLY A 294 5.34 -10.61 2.62
C GLY A 294 6.44 -9.95 1.78
N ASP A 295 7.66 -10.45 1.91
CA ASP A 295 8.78 -10.00 1.09
C ASP A 295 8.62 -10.55 -0.34
N PRO A 296 8.78 -9.71 -1.38
CA PRO A 296 8.83 -10.14 -2.78
C PRO A 296 10.04 -11.05 -3.00
N ARG A 297 9.86 -12.10 -3.81
CA ARG A 297 10.93 -13.07 -4.09
C ARG A 297 11.94 -12.52 -5.10
N ALA A 298 13.21 -12.88 -4.91
CA ALA A 298 14.28 -12.53 -5.84
C ALA A 298 14.03 -13.08 -7.25
N GLU A 299 13.52 -14.32 -7.36
CA GLU A 299 13.21 -14.99 -8.64
C GLU A 299 12.13 -14.26 -9.47
N ASP A 300 11.20 -13.57 -8.80
CA ASP A 300 10.11 -12.83 -9.44
C ASP A 300 10.58 -11.47 -10.00
N MET A 301 11.78 -11.02 -9.61
CA MET A 301 12.40 -9.77 -10.06
C MET A 301 13.21 -10.00 -11.34
N ASN A 302 12.51 -10.27 -12.44
CA ASN A 302 13.10 -10.43 -13.76
C ASN A 302 12.74 -9.22 -14.66
N PHE A 303 13.73 -8.67 -15.38
CA PHE A 303 13.52 -7.61 -16.39
C PHE A 303 12.87 -8.13 -17.69
N GLY A 304 12.67 -9.44 -17.80
CA GLY A 304 12.07 -10.08 -18.96
C GLY A 304 12.98 -10.08 -20.20
N PRO A 305 12.44 -10.00 -21.42
CA PRO A 305 13.22 -10.25 -22.65
C PRO A 305 14.30 -9.20 -22.94
N LEU A 306 14.31 -8.08 -22.20
CA LEU A 306 15.36 -7.06 -22.26
C LEU A 306 16.72 -7.60 -21.77
N CYS A 307 16.72 -8.67 -20.96
CA CYS A 307 17.89 -9.54 -20.84
C CYS A 307 17.53 -10.95 -20.35
N VAL A 308 17.92 -11.96 -21.13
CA VAL A 308 17.74 -13.37 -20.77
C VAL A 308 18.82 -13.73 -19.74
N GLY A 309 18.41 -13.91 -18.47
CA GLY A 309 19.29 -14.37 -17.39
C GLY A 309 19.77 -13.30 -16.39
N CYS A 310 19.40 -12.02 -16.55
CA CYS A 310 19.64 -11.07 -15.44
C CYS A 310 18.45 -11.07 -14.48
N GLY A 311 18.68 -11.68 -13.31
CA GLY A 311 17.89 -11.37 -12.12
C GLY A 311 18.26 -9.96 -11.63
N VAL A 312 17.26 -9.19 -11.23
CA VAL A 312 17.40 -7.78 -10.87
C VAL A 312 17.69 -7.58 -9.40
N ILE A 313 17.52 -8.61 -8.57
CA ILE A 313 17.85 -8.51 -7.16
C ILE A 313 18.21 -9.90 -6.66
N GLN A 314 19.46 -10.32 -6.87
CA GLN A 314 20.07 -11.30 -5.97
C GLN A 314 20.84 -10.48 -4.96
N GLY A 315 20.29 -10.25 -3.77
CA GLY A 315 21.09 -9.70 -2.67
C GLY A 315 22.37 -10.54 -2.54
N PHE A 316 23.54 -9.95 -2.31
CA PHE A 316 24.84 -10.62 -2.24
C PHE A 316 24.72 -12.07 -1.70
N GLY A 317 24.83 -13.08 -2.58
CA GLY A 317 24.54 -14.48 -2.27
C GLY A 317 23.19 -14.99 -2.80
N SER A 318 22.80 -16.19 -2.40
CA SER A 318 21.49 -16.78 -2.69
C SER A 318 20.40 -16.16 -1.79
N SER A 319 20.16 -14.85 -1.91
CA SER A 319 19.06 -14.21 -1.18
C SER A 319 17.74 -14.59 -1.82
N ASP A 320 16.88 -15.30 -1.08
CA ASP A 320 15.55 -15.69 -1.55
C ASP A 320 14.58 -14.50 -1.73
N LYS A 321 14.92 -13.34 -1.14
CA LYS A 321 14.11 -12.11 -1.17
C LYS A 321 14.77 -10.96 -1.90
N ALA A 322 13.93 -10.18 -2.58
CA ALA A 322 14.29 -8.99 -3.34
C ALA A 322 14.32 -7.72 -2.48
N LEU A 323 13.37 -7.56 -1.57
CA LEU A 323 13.29 -6.40 -0.69
C LEU A 323 12.68 -6.84 0.63
N ASP A 324 13.23 -6.34 1.73
CA ASP A 324 12.67 -6.57 3.06
C ASP A 324 11.65 -5.46 3.38
N LEU A 325 10.37 -5.80 3.37
CA LEU A 325 9.28 -4.84 3.56
C LEU A 325 8.89 -4.74 5.04
N PRO A 326 8.60 -3.52 5.53
CA PRO A 326 8.12 -3.37 6.91
C PRO A 326 6.76 -4.02 7.12
N ASN A 327 6.58 -4.59 8.30
CA ASN A 327 5.26 -5.01 8.76
C ASN A 327 4.41 -3.79 9.14
N GLN A 328 3.10 -3.98 9.22
CA GLN A 328 2.16 -2.88 9.47
C GLN A 328 1.45 -3.08 10.81
N LEU A 329 1.56 -2.08 11.68
CA LEU A 329 0.64 -1.89 12.79
C LEU A 329 -0.45 -0.92 12.33
N ARG A 330 -1.68 -1.41 12.20
CA ARG A 330 -2.84 -0.60 11.82
C ARG A 330 -3.65 -0.27 13.07
N ALA A 331 -4.10 0.97 13.17
CA ALA A 331 -5.04 1.40 14.18
C ALA A 331 -6.11 2.29 13.55
N GLY A 332 -7.32 2.20 14.06
CA GLY A 332 -8.46 2.97 13.57
C GLY A 332 -9.40 3.34 14.70
N ILE A 333 -9.92 4.57 14.64
CA ILE A 333 -10.95 5.07 15.54
C ILE A 333 -12.01 5.71 14.65
N GLY A 334 -13.26 5.36 14.86
CA GLY A 334 -14.38 5.86 14.09
C GLY A 334 -15.55 6.19 15.00
N PHE A 335 -16.15 7.34 14.74
CA PHE A 335 -17.41 7.75 15.35
C PHE A 335 -18.47 7.78 14.28
N ASP A 336 -19.66 7.29 14.63
CA ASP A 336 -20.82 7.42 13.78
C ASP A 336 -22.03 7.95 14.55
N PHE A 337 -22.74 8.82 13.86
CA PHE A 337 -23.87 9.58 14.36
C PHE A 337 -25.09 9.22 13.50
N PRO A 338 -25.92 8.24 13.92
CA PRO A 338 -27.15 7.91 13.23
C PRO A 338 -28.19 9.02 13.46
N VAL A 339 -28.12 10.08 12.66
CA VAL A 339 -29.02 11.26 12.72
C VAL A 339 -30.47 10.84 12.45
N SER A 340 -30.67 9.90 11.53
CA SER A 340 -31.98 9.30 11.25
C SER A 340 -31.82 7.86 10.72
N LYS A 341 -32.94 7.17 10.48
CA LYS A 341 -32.95 5.88 9.77
C LYS A 341 -32.46 5.93 8.32
N TYR A 342 -32.28 7.13 7.77
CA TYR A 342 -31.86 7.36 6.39
C TYR A 342 -30.48 8.00 6.28
N LEU A 343 -29.94 8.55 7.37
CA LEU A 343 -28.71 9.34 7.36
C LEU A 343 -27.86 9.03 8.58
N GLN A 344 -26.61 8.64 8.32
CA GLN A 344 -25.56 8.42 9.31
C GLN A 344 -24.37 9.29 8.94
N LEU A 345 -23.90 10.13 9.86
CA LEU A 345 -22.64 10.86 9.69
C LEU A 345 -21.52 10.02 10.29
N ILE A 346 -20.35 10.02 9.64
CA ILE A 346 -19.22 9.17 10.03
C ILE A 346 -17.95 10.03 10.00
N ALA A 347 -17.12 9.89 11.04
CA ALA A 347 -15.78 10.45 11.11
C ALA A 347 -14.80 9.37 11.58
N GLU A 348 -13.69 9.22 10.88
CA GLU A 348 -12.65 8.23 11.16
C GLU A 348 -11.27 8.88 11.21
N LEU A 349 -10.43 8.31 12.07
CA LEU A 349 -9.00 8.51 12.06
C LEU A 349 -8.35 7.13 11.93
N ARG A 350 -7.51 6.94 10.91
CA ARG A 350 -6.77 5.71 10.67
C ARG A 350 -5.29 6.01 10.69
N SER A 351 -4.50 5.13 11.29
CA SER A 351 -3.04 5.19 11.26
C SER A 351 -2.47 3.86 10.80
N THR A 352 -1.51 3.92 9.89
CA THR A 352 -0.68 2.77 9.52
C THR A 352 0.75 3.08 9.89
N ARG A 353 1.28 2.34 10.86
CA ARG A 353 2.66 2.48 11.29
C ARG A 353 3.48 1.30 10.78
N TYR A 354 4.54 1.61 10.07
CA TYR A 354 5.49 0.61 9.61
C TYR A 354 6.46 0.24 10.75
N VAL A 355 6.63 -1.06 10.99
CA VAL A 355 7.39 -1.62 12.12
C VAL A 355 8.31 -2.76 11.67
N ASP A 356 9.13 -3.24 12.60
CA ASP A 356 10.17 -4.27 12.45
C ASP A 356 11.35 -3.89 11.56
N SER A 357 12.35 -4.79 11.53
CA SER A 357 13.50 -4.67 10.63
C SER A 357 13.03 -4.76 9.19
N ARG A 358 13.59 -3.90 8.34
CA ARG A 358 13.26 -3.73 6.93
C ARG A 358 14.46 -3.16 6.20
N THR A 359 14.41 -3.13 4.88
CA THR A 359 15.30 -2.26 4.10
C THR A 359 15.07 -0.81 4.52
N PRO A 360 16.07 -0.08 5.04
CA PRO A 360 15.86 1.30 5.47
C PRO A 360 15.51 2.17 4.27
N SER A 361 14.61 3.16 4.47
CA SER A 361 14.25 4.11 3.42
C SER A 361 14.64 5.53 3.79
N LEU A 362 15.01 6.34 2.79
CA LEU A 362 15.33 7.76 2.95
C LEU A 362 14.13 8.55 3.51
N LEU A 363 12.92 8.19 3.06
CA LEU A 363 11.68 8.85 3.43
C LEU A 363 10.74 7.84 4.07
N GLU A 364 10.91 7.63 5.38
CA GLU A 364 9.95 6.86 6.15
C GLU A 364 8.76 7.73 6.55
N ASN A 365 7.60 7.48 5.93
CA ASN A 365 6.35 8.06 6.38
C ASN A 365 5.37 6.97 6.84
N SER A 366 4.73 7.20 7.99
CA SER A 366 3.64 6.35 8.51
C SER A 366 2.35 7.15 8.38
N PRO A 367 1.48 6.85 7.40
CA PRO A 367 0.33 7.68 7.12
C PRO A 367 -0.67 7.68 8.27
N VAL A 368 -1.27 8.85 8.48
CA VAL A 368 -2.46 9.04 9.32
C VAL A 368 -3.51 9.69 8.44
N ASP A 369 -4.62 8.99 8.24
CA ASP A 369 -5.74 9.44 7.42
C ASP A 369 -6.87 9.93 8.32
N PHE A 370 -7.43 11.07 7.98
CA PHE A 370 -8.71 11.51 8.49
C PHE A 370 -9.77 11.32 7.40
N LEU A 371 -10.88 10.65 7.74
CA LEU A 371 -12.01 10.49 6.84
C LEU A 371 -13.26 11.06 7.49
N ALA A 372 -14.04 11.84 6.76
CA ALA A 372 -15.34 12.30 7.23
C ALA A 372 -16.35 12.30 6.10
N GLY A 373 -17.59 11.95 6.40
CA GLY A 373 -18.64 11.92 5.41
C GLY A 373 -19.97 11.43 5.94
N ALA A 374 -20.78 10.97 5.01
CA ALA A 374 -22.14 10.53 5.28
C ALA A 374 -22.45 9.22 4.56
N ARG A 375 -23.34 8.45 5.19
CA ARG A 375 -23.97 7.27 4.63
C ARG A 375 -25.47 7.49 4.61
N ILE A 376 -26.04 7.31 3.43
CA ILE A 376 -27.46 7.50 3.14
C ILE A 376 -28.07 6.13 2.85
N PHE A 377 -29.28 5.89 3.35
CA PHE A 377 -30.01 4.63 3.17
C PHE A 377 -31.32 4.87 2.41
N PRO A 378 -31.31 5.03 1.06
CA PRO A 378 -32.54 5.26 0.31
C PRO A 378 -33.58 4.15 0.48
N LYS A 379 -33.11 2.91 0.68
CA LYS A 379 -33.91 1.71 0.96
C LYS A 379 -33.20 0.86 2.00
N ARG A 380 -33.90 -0.12 2.58
CA ARG A 380 -33.30 -1.04 3.58
C ARG A 380 -32.17 -1.90 3.01
N TRP A 381 -32.16 -2.15 1.71
CA TRP A 381 -31.19 -2.99 1.00
C TRP A 381 -30.14 -2.19 0.21
N LEU A 382 -30.26 -0.86 0.18
CA LEU A 382 -29.38 0.02 -0.59
C LEU A 382 -28.80 1.10 0.31
N LEU A 383 -27.48 1.26 0.27
CA LEU A 383 -26.78 2.36 0.92
C LEU A 383 -25.85 3.05 -0.08
N ILE A 384 -25.70 4.36 0.10
CA ILE A 384 -24.77 5.20 -0.65
C ILE A 384 -23.90 5.90 0.37
N THR A 385 -22.59 5.79 0.20
CA THR A 385 -21.61 6.30 1.16
C THR A 385 -20.68 7.25 0.41
N ALA A 386 -20.50 8.46 0.93
CA ALA A 386 -19.60 9.46 0.38
C ALA A 386 -18.82 10.10 1.50
N GLY A 387 -17.51 10.26 1.31
CA GLY A 387 -16.62 10.85 2.30
C GLY A 387 -15.40 11.47 1.66
N TYR A 388 -14.78 12.36 2.40
CA TYR A 388 -13.52 12.99 2.06
C TYR A 388 -12.42 12.39 2.93
N GLN A 389 -11.32 11.99 2.30
CA GLN A 389 -10.12 11.48 2.95
C GLN A 389 -9.00 12.50 2.82
N ARG A 390 -8.29 12.75 3.92
CA ARG A 390 -7.10 13.60 3.96
C ARG A 390 -5.94 12.93 4.67
#